data_AF-A0A261QJ12-F1
#
_entry.id   AF-A0A261QJ12-F1
#
_cell.length_a   1.000
_cell.length_b   1.000
_cell.length_c   1.000
_cell.angle_alpha   90.00
_cell.angle_beta   90.00
_cell.angle_gamma   90.00
#
_symmetry.space_group_name_H-M   'P 1'
#
loop_
_entity.id
_entity.type
_entity.pdbx_description
1 polymer ?
#
loop_
_entity_poly.entity_id
_entity_poly.type
_entity_poly.pdbx_seq_one_letter_code
_entity_poly.pdbx_strand_id
1 'polypeptide(L)'
;MPEWILLLLAMPVVGVVGYTSLDRWMGRLDSKVEIKTAIAELNQVKECGKCGRFSRDYQRQLARSDFLLKGKLLKQTGSIFAVELCPHCQQEAVFQPIPHTFTFHDHHLDCLPLEVTEYAEHQRQIEECEQLLYVSKVNEAFKRRLVEGE
;
A
#
# COMPACT_ATOMS: atom_id res chain seq x y z
N MET A 1 7.49 9.42 -59.56
CA MET A 1 8.42 9.00 -58.49
C MET A 1 8.08 7.58 -58.12
N PRO A 2 9.05 6.68 -57.97
CA PRO A 2 8.73 5.28 -57.89
C PRO A 2 8.27 4.88 -56.48
N GLU A 3 7.23 4.06 -56.43
CA GLU A 3 6.46 3.66 -55.23
C GLU A 3 7.32 2.95 -54.17
N TRP A 4 8.47 2.38 -54.55
CA TRP A 4 9.40 1.73 -53.64
C TRP A 4 10.07 2.68 -52.63
N ILE A 5 10.16 3.98 -52.92
CA ILE A 5 10.71 4.98 -51.99
C ILE A 5 9.76 5.19 -50.79
N LEU A 6 8.45 5.14 -51.02
CA LEU A 6 7.44 5.24 -49.95
C LEU A 6 7.48 4.03 -49.02
N LEU A 7 7.70 2.83 -49.57
CA LEU A 7 7.85 1.59 -48.78
C LEU A 7 9.11 1.60 -47.90
N LEU A 8 10.23 2.10 -48.43
CA LEU A 8 11.49 2.23 -47.68
C LEU A 8 11.40 3.29 -46.56
N LEU A 9 10.63 4.36 -46.76
CA LEU A 9 10.35 5.37 -45.72
C LEU A 9 9.32 4.89 -44.69
N ALA A 10 8.38 4.03 -45.08
CA ALA A 10 7.33 3.51 -44.20
C ALA A 10 7.85 2.42 -43.24
N MET A 11 8.79 1.57 -43.66
CA MET A 11 9.36 0.50 -42.84
C MET A 11 9.90 0.94 -41.46
N PRO A 12 10.73 2.00 -41.34
CA PRO A 12 11.21 2.45 -40.03
C PRO A 12 10.08 3.03 -39.16
N VAL A 13 9.08 3.69 -39.76
CA VAL A 13 7.93 4.24 -39.02
C VAL A 13 7.05 3.12 -38.48
N VAL A 14 6.77 2.08 -39.27
CA VAL A 14 6.02 0.90 -38.82
C VAL A 14 6.78 0.13 -37.74
N GLY A 15 8.11 0.02 -37.88
CA GLY A 15 8.96 -0.60 -36.86
C GLY A 15 8.90 0.13 -35.51
N VAL A 16 8.99 1.47 -35.52
CA VAL A 16 8.92 2.28 -34.30
C VAL A 16 7.51 2.25 -33.68
N VAL A 17 6.46 2.36 -34.48
CA VAL A 17 5.07 2.30 -33.98
C VAL A 17 4.75 0.92 -33.42
N GLY A 18 5.20 -0.15 -34.08
CA GLY A 18 5.07 -1.53 -33.59
C GLY A 18 5.82 -1.74 -32.28
N TYR A 19 7.08 -1.31 -32.20
CA TYR A 19 7.91 -1.45 -30.99
C TYR A 19 7.32 -0.67 -29.80
N THR A 20 6.99 0.61 -29.99
CA THR A 20 6.40 1.45 -28.92
C THR A 20 5.03 0.95 -28.46
N SER A 21 4.27 0.33 -29.36
CA SER A 21 3.00 -0.31 -29.00
C SER A 21 3.27 -1.57 -28.17
N LEU A 22 4.14 -2.48 -28.63
CA LEU A 22 4.50 -3.68 -27.87
C LEU A 22 5.06 -3.34 -26.49
N ASP A 23 5.94 -2.35 -26.40
CA ASP A 23 6.54 -1.88 -25.16
C ASP A 23 5.47 -1.35 -24.17
N ARG A 24 4.51 -0.56 -24.66
CA ARG A 24 3.36 -0.12 -23.85
C ARG A 24 2.48 -1.27 -23.38
N TRP A 25 2.31 -2.31 -24.21
CA TRP A 25 1.52 -3.48 -23.83
C TRP A 25 2.24 -4.35 -22.80
N MET A 26 3.56 -4.55 -22.94
CA MET A 26 4.38 -5.26 -21.97
C MET A 26 4.39 -4.52 -20.62
N GLY A 27 4.65 -3.21 -20.60
CA GLY A 27 4.61 -2.42 -19.37
C GLY A 27 3.24 -2.44 -18.66
N ARG A 28 2.14 -2.54 -19.41
CA ARG A 28 0.78 -2.73 -18.83
C ARG A 28 0.57 -4.14 -18.26
N LEU A 29 1.23 -5.15 -18.78
CA LEU A 29 1.16 -6.51 -18.24
C LEU A 29 1.99 -6.61 -16.97
N ASP A 30 3.20 -6.05 -16.97
CA ASP A 30 4.09 -6.04 -15.81
C ASP A 30 3.44 -5.33 -14.62
N SER A 31 2.91 -4.11 -14.83
CA SER A 31 2.18 -3.38 -13.78
C SER A 31 0.97 -4.15 -13.24
N LYS A 32 0.25 -4.92 -14.07
CA LYS A 32 -0.86 -5.77 -13.58
C LYS A 32 -0.36 -6.95 -12.74
N VAL A 33 0.80 -7.50 -13.07
CA VAL A 33 1.43 -8.57 -12.27
C VAL A 33 1.87 -8.01 -10.93
N GLU A 34 2.53 -6.85 -10.93
CA GLU A 34 2.98 -6.16 -9.70
C GLU A 34 1.80 -5.83 -8.76
N ILE A 35 0.69 -5.32 -9.29
CA ILE A 35 -0.52 -5.04 -8.50
C ILE A 35 -1.07 -6.34 -7.90
N LYS A 36 -1.13 -7.42 -8.67
CA LYS A 36 -1.62 -8.71 -8.17
C LYS A 36 -0.72 -9.29 -7.08
N THR A 37 0.59 -9.19 -7.22
CA THR A 37 1.54 -9.65 -6.21
C THR A 37 1.42 -8.82 -4.94
N ALA A 38 1.32 -7.49 -5.06
CA ALA A 38 1.13 -6.61 -3.91
C ALA A 38 -0.19 -6.90 -3.17
N ILE A 39 -1.28 -7.13 -3.91
CA ILE A 39 -2.57 -7.52 -3.31
C ILE A 39 -2.45 -8.88 -2.62
N ALA A 40 -1.73 -9.85 -3.20
CA ALA A 40 -1.54 -11.16 -2.59
C ALA A 40 -0.75 -11.06 -1.26
N GLU A 41 0.27 -10.20 -1.21
CA GLU A 41 1.01 -9.92 0.02
C GLU A 41 0.14 -9.25 1.08
N LEU A 42 -0.62 -8.22 0.70
CA LEU A 42 -1.56 -7.53 1.59
C LEU A 42 -2.67 -8.43 2.13
N ASN A 43 -3.00 -9.47 1.37
CA ASN A 43 -3.99 -10.47 1.71
C ASN A 43 -3.45 -11.64 2.53
N GLN A 44 -2.16 -11.65 2.87
CA GLN A 44 -1.63 -12.63 3.81
C GLN A 44 -2.33 -12.49 5.16
N VAL A 45 -2.80 -13.61 5.70
CA VAL A 45 -3.47 -13.64 6.99
C VAL A 45 -2.51 -14.06 8.08
N LYS A 46 -2.51 -13.30 9.17
CA LYS A 46 -1.67 -13.56 10.34
C LYS A 46 -2.51 -13.51 11.60
N GLU A 47 -2.12 -14.31 12.58
CA GLU A 47 -2.75 -14.36 13.88
C GLU A 47 -2.07 -13.38 14.85
N CYS A 48 -2.89 -12.62 15.56
CA CYS A 48 -2.42 -11.72 16.61
C CYS A 48 -2.03 -12.52 17.88
N GLY A 49 -0.76 -12.46 18.29
CA GLY A 49 -0.30 -13.12 19.52
C GLY A 49 -0.87 -12.58 20.85
N LYS A 50 -1.72 -11.54 20.81
CA LYS A 50 -2.41 -10.98 22.00
C LYS A 50 -3.86 -11.44 22.11
N CYS A 51 -4.65 -11.26 21.05
CA CYS A 51 -6.08 -11.56 21.06
C CYS A 51 -6.45 -12.84 20.31
N GLY A 52 -5.48 -13.51 19.67
CA GLY A 52 -5.70 -14.74 18.89
C GLY A 52 -6.54 -14.53 17.62
N ARG A 53 -6.91 -13.28 17.30
CA ARG A 53 -7.70 -12.98 16.11
C ARG A 53 -6.83 -12.87 14.88
N PHE A 54 -7.40 -13.31 13.77
CA PHE A 54 -6.81 -13.20 12.46
C PHE A 54 -7.03 -11.81 11.88
N SER A 55 -6.04 -11.29 11.20
CA SER A 55 -6.16 -10.04 10.45
C SER A 55 -5.24 -10.09 9.24
N ARG A 56 -5.64 -9.40 8.17
CA ARG A 56 -4.82 -9.24 6.98
C ARG A 56 -3.85 -8.06 7.13
N ASP A 57 -2.78 -8.09 6.37
CA ASP A 57 -1.73 -7.07 6.41
C ASP A 57 -2.28 -5.65 6.12
N TYR A 58 -3.18 -5.50 5.13
CA TYR A 58 -3.75 -4.19 4.80
C TYR A 58 -4.59 -3.60 5.94
N GLN A 59 -5.36 -4.41 6.68
CA GLN A 59 -6.16 -3.93 7.81
C GLN A 59 -5.28 -3.47 8.98
N ARG A 60 -4.12 -4.12 9.15
CA ARG A 60 -3.11 -3.71 10.14
C ARG A 60 -2.48 -2.37 9.74
N GLN A 61 -2.23 -2.15 8.45
CA GLN A 61 -1.77 -0.86 7.93
C GLN A 61 -2.81 0.25 8.17
N LEU A 62 -4.09 -0.01 7.87
CA LEU A 62 -5.17 0.93 8.13
C LEU A 62 -5.32 1.25 9.63
N ALA A 63 -5.33 0.22 10.48
CA ALA A 63 -5.41 0.40 11.93
C ALA A 63 -4.22 1.21 12.48
N ARG A 64 -3.02 1.02 11.92
CA ARG A 64 -1.84 1.83 12.24
C ARG A 64 -2.06 3.29 11.87
N SER A 65 -2.49 3.57 10.65
CA SER A 65 -2.77 4.94 10.18
C SER A 65 -3.81 5.64 11.06
N ASP A 66 -4.92 4.96 11.33
CA ASP A 66 -5.99 5.42 12.21
C ASP A 66 -5.49 5.77 13.61
N PHE A 67 -4.65 4.90 14.17
CA PHE A 67 -4.11 5.08 15.51
C PHE A 67 -3.17 6.28 15.60
N LEU A 68 -2.36 6.50 14.56
CA LEU A 68 -1.47 7.65 14.47
C LEU A 68 -2.28 8.95 14.38
N LEU A 69 -3.30 9.00 13.53
CA LEU A 69 -4.16 10.18 13.37
C LEU A 69 -4.99 10.47 14.64
N LYS A 70 -5.47 9.44 15.34
CA LYS A 70 -6.20 9.58 16.62
C LYS A 70 -5.31 9.99 17.79
N GLY A 71 -4.01 10.20 17.57
CA GLY A 71 -3.10 10.85 18.53
C GLY A 71 -2.80 10.04 19.80
N LYS A 72 -3.05 8.73 19.80
CA LYS A 72 -2.86 7.88 20.99
C LYS A 72 -1.39 7.46 21.22
N LEU A 73 -0.54 7.33 20.18
CA LEU A 73 0.89 6.89 20.30
C LEU A 73 1.89 8.02 20.00
N LEU A 74 1.55 8.97 19.14
CA LEU A 74 2.39 10.14 18.85
C LEU A 74 2.76 10.93 20.12
N LYS A 75 1.91 10.87 21.15
CA LYS A 75 2.14 11.50 22.45
C LYS A 75 2.95 10.66 23.45
N GLN A 76 3.07 9.33 23.27
CA GLN A 76 3.60 8.43 24.30
C GLN A 76 5.00 7.89 24.02
N THR A 77 5.37 7.64 22.76
CA THR A 77 6.63 6.90 22.45
C THR A 77 7.61 7.65 21.57
N GLY A 78 7.24 8.81 21.01
CA GLY A 78 8.12 9.61 20.14
C GLY A 78 8.58 8.92 18.85
N SER A 79 8.08 7.71 18.56
CA SER A 79 8.46 6.92 17.39
C SER A 79 7.26 6.23 16.76
N ILE A 80 7.25 6.17 15.42
CA ILE A 80 6.14 5.70 14.59
C ILE A 80 6.50 4.37 13.89
N PHE A 81 7.75 3.94 14.01
CA PHE A 81 8.39 3.15 12.95
C PHE A 81 8.33 1.62 13.09
N ALA A 82 7.83 1.05 14.19
CA ALA A 82 7.95 -0.40 14.39
C ALA A 82 6.71 -1.14 14.91
N VAL A 83 5.56 -0.46 15.05
CA VAL A 83 4.42 -1.04 15.75
C VAL A 83 3.40 -1.61 14.77
N GLU A 84 3.23 -2.94 14.79
CA GLU A 84 2.08 -3.60 14.19
C GLU A 84 0.92 -3.60 15.20
N LEU A 85 -0.10 -2.78 14.93
CA LEU A 85 -1.29 -2.69 15.76
C LEU A 85 -2.36 -3.65 15.27
N CYS A 86 -3.00 -4.34 16.21
CA CYS A 86 -4.13 -5.18 15.90
C CYS A 86 -5.41 -4.34 15.69
N PRO A 87 -6.14 -4.49 14.57
CA PRO A 87 -7.41 -3.79 14.37
C PRO A 87 -8.45 -4.16 15.44
N HIS A 88 -8.35 -5.35 16.02
CA HIS A 88 -9.31 -5.87 17.01
C HIS A 88 -9.07 -5.36 18.43
N CYS A 89 -7.87 -5.57 18.98
CA CYS A 89 -7.58 -5.21 20.36
C CYS A 89 -6.87 -3.85 20.50
N GLN A 90 -6.48 -3.23 19.39
CA GLN A 90 -5.73 -1.96 19.35
C GLN A 90 -4.42 -1.98 20.17
N GLN A 91 -3.92 -3.19 20.46
CA GLN A 91 -2.66 -3.41 21.15
C GLN A 91 -1.55 -3.77 20.16
N GLU A 92 -0.33 -3.45 20.55
CA GLU A 92 0.88 -3.89 19.87
C GLU A 92 1.04 -5.41 20.05
N ALA A 93 1.17 -6.12 18.94
CA ALA A 93 1.25 -7.58 18.95
C ALA A 93 2.22 -8.09 17.88
N VAL A 94 2.81 -9.24 18.14
CA VAL A 94 3.53 -10.02 17.12
C VAL A 94 2.51 -10.83 16.34
N PHE A 95 2.61 -10.78 15.02
CA PHE A 95 1.71 -11.50 14.12
C PHE A 95 2.39 -12.71 13.51
N GLN A 96 1.79 -13.88 13.68
CA GLN A 96 2.33 -15.14 13.18
C GLN A 96 1.63 -15.54 11.88
N PRO A 97 2.37 -15.91 10.83
CA PRO A 97 1.77 -16.39 9.59
C PRO A 97 1.07 -17.73 9.80
N ILE A 98 -0.11 -17.87 9.23
CA ILE A 98 -0.90 -19.10 9.33
C ILE A 98 -0.61 -19.96 8.09
N PRO A 99 -0.38 -21.26 8.24
CA PRO A 99 -0.29 -22.16 7.09
C PRO A 99 -1.61 -22.14 6.31
N HIS A 100 -1.51 -22.07 4.97
CA HIS A 100 -2.54 -21.76 3.96
C HIS A 100 -3.88 -22.56 3.98
N THR A 101 -4.15 -23.38 4.99
CA THR A 101 -5.32 -24.26 5.07
C THR A 101 -6.30 -23.85 6.18
N PHE A 102 -6.59 -22.55 6.31
CA PHE A 102 -7.75 -22.11 7.10
C PHE A 102 -8.89 -21.78 6.15
N THR A 103 -9.95 -22.58 6.20
CA THR A 103 -11.23 -22.24 5.59
C THR A 103 -11.80 -21.08 6.39
N PHE A 104 -11.61 -19.85 5.90
CA PHE A 104 -12.21 -18.67 6.50
C PHE A 104 -13.72 -18.85 6.52
N HIS A 105 -14.32 -18.87 7.70
CA HIS A 105 -15.75 -18.69 7.80
C HIS A 105 -16.05 -17.22 7.55
N ASP A 106 -16.89 -16.94 6.55
CA ASP A 106 -17.31 -15.63 6.00
C ASP A 106 -18.04 -14.70 7.00
N HIS A 107 -17.73 -14.78 8.30
CA HIS A 107 -18.45 -14.08 9.35
C HIS A 107 -17.66 -12.97 10.03
N HIS A 108 -16.44 -12.70 9.58
CA HIS A 108 -15.64 -11.57 10.08
C HIS A 108 -15.32 -10.61 8.94
N LEU A 109 -16.02 -9.46 8.94
CA LEU A 109 -15.77 -8.34 8.03
C LEU A 109 -14.28 -7.93 8.05
N ASP A 110 -13.66 -8.04 9.22
CA ASP A 110 -12.24 -7.79 9.47
C ASP A 110 -11.31 -8.89 8.94
N CYS A 111 -11.76 -9.80 8.08
CA CYS A 111 -10.93 -10.83 7.43
C CYS A 111 -11.18 -10.92 5.92
N LEU A 112 -11.99 -10.02 5.36
CA LEU A 112 -12.29 -10.00 3.93
C LEU A 112 -11.02 -9.67 3.12
N PRO A 113 -10.83 -10.32 1.95
CA PRO A 113 -9.71 -9.99 1.07
C PRO A 113 -9.88 -8.60 0.46
N LEU A 114 -8.78 -7.87 0.32
CA LEU A 114 -8.72 -6.64 -0.47
C LEU A 114 -8.86 -6.97 -1.95
N GLU A 115 -9.86 -6.39 -2.61
CA GLU A 115 -10.08 -6.56 -4.04
C GLU A 115 -9.22 -5.60 -4.88
N VAL A 116 -9.01 -5.93 -6.17
CA VAL A 116 -8.26 -5.08 -7.11
C VAL A 116 -8.93 -3.70 -7.28
N THR A 117 -10.25 -3.67 -7.24
CA THR A 117 -11.09 -2.46 -7.30
C THR A 117 -10.85 -1.54 -6.10
N GLU A 118 -10.59 -2.11 -4.93
CA GLU A 118 -10.38 -1.41 -3.66
C GLU A 118 -8.92 -0.99 -3.45
N TYR A 119 -7.98 -1.66 -4.11
CA TYR A 119 -6.54 -1.43 -3.94
C TYR A 119 -6.11 0.03 -4.19
N ALA A 120 -6.65 0.66 -5.23
CA ALA A 120 -6.33 2.05 -5.56
C ALA A 120 -6.82 3.03 -4.49
N GLU A 121 -7.96 2.76 -3.85
CA GLU A 121 -8.48 3.57 -2.75
C GLU A 121 -7.63 3.39 -1.49
N HIS A 122 -7.26 2.14 -1.17
CA HIS A 122 -6.33 1.84 -0.09
C HIS A 122 -5.01 2.60 -0.25
N GLN A 123 -4.40 2.60 -1.44
CA GLN A 123 -3.16 3.36 -1.70
C GLN A 123 -3.33 4.86 -1.44
N ARG A 124 -4.42 5.46 -1.92
CA ARG A 124 -4.72 6.88 -1.66
C ARG A 124 -4.84 7.18 -0.17
N GLN A 125 -5.54 6.33 0.58
CA GLN A 125 -5.69 6.50 2.02
C GLN A 125 -4.33 6.47 2.75
N ILE A 126 -3.42 5.57 2.36
CA ILE A 126 -2.06 5.52 2.91
C ILE A 126 -1.28 6.79 2.57
N GLU A 127 -1.30 7.24 1.31
CA GLU A 127 -0.61 8.46 0.87
C GLU A 127 -1.12 9.71 1.60
N GLU A 128 -2.44 9.87 1.72
CA GLU A 128 -3.06 10.97 2.48
C GLU A 128 -2.62 10.93 3.95
N CYS A 129 -2.58 9.75 4.56
CA CYS A 129 -2.10 9.58 5.94
C CYS A 129 -0.61 9.96 6.08
N GLU A 130 0.24 9.55 5.15
CA GLU A 130 1.66 9.89 5.14
C GLU A 130 1.89 11.40 5.00
N GLN A 131 1.11 12.06 4.14
CA GLN A 131 1.15 13.52 3.98
C GLN A 131 0.73 14.24 5.27
N LEU A 132 -0.36 13.81 5.90
CA LEU A 132 -0.81 14.37 7.18
C LEU A 132 0.25 14.19 8.28
N LEU A 133 0.89 13.02 8.32
CA LEU A 133 2.00 12.76 9.25
C LEU A 133 3.19 13.68 8.99
N TYR A 134 3.58 13.86 7.73
CA TYR A 134 4.65 14.78 7.36
C TYR A 134 4.36 16.21 7.80
N VAL A 135 3.18 16.74 7.46
CA VAL A 135 2.76 18.09 7.85
C VAL A 135 2.73 18.26 9.37
N SER A 136 2.22 17.26 10.11
CA SER A 136 2.20 17.29 11.58
C SER A 136 3.61 17.38 12.19
N LYS A 137 4.58 16.61 11.66
CA LYS A 137 5.97 16.62 12.13
C LYS A 137 6.67 17.94 11.83
N VAL A 138 6.45 18.48 10.63
CA VAL A 138 6.98 19.81 10.25
C VAL A 138 6.44 20.88 11.19
N ASN A 139 5.13 20.86 11.48
CA ASN A 139 4.52 21.79 12.42
C ASN A 139 5.09 21.66 13.84
N GLU A 140 5.29 20.46 14.36
CA GLU A 140 5.87 20.25 15.71
C GLU A 140 7.35 20.63 15.78
N ALA A 141 8.14 20.33 14.74
CA ALA A 141 9.55 20.73 14.66
C ALA A 141 9.68 22.25 14.51
N PHE A 142 8.80 22.88 13.72
CA PHE A 142 8.75 24.33 13.55
C PHE A 142 8.30 25.04 14.84
N LYS A 143 7.27 24.52 15.52
CA LYS A 143 6.86 25.00 16.85
C LYS A 143 8.00 24.89 17.87
N ARG A 144 8.73 23.77 17.91
CA ARG A 144 9.89 23.62 18.80
C ARG A 144 10.96 24.67 18.52
N ARG A 145 11.28 24.96 17.25
CA ARG A 145 12.21 26.04 16.89
C ARG A 145 11.73 27.44 17.27
N LEU A 146 10.41 27.68 17.27
CA LEU A 146 9.83 28.95 17.74
C LEU A 146 9.89 29.08 19.27
N VAL A 147 9.81 27.97 20.00
CA VAL A 147 9.90 27.94 21.47
C VAL A 147 11.36 27.95 21.95
N GLU A 148 12.27 27.35 21.19
CA GLU A 148 13.74 27.40 21.39
C GLU A 148 14.37 28.70 20.83
N GLY A 149 13.53 29.62 20.34
CA GLY A 149 13.89 30.93 19.83
C GLY A 149 13.62 32.07 20.82
N GLU A 150 14.13 31.92 22.04
CA GLU A 150 14.69 32.99 22.90
C GLU A 150 16.05 32.51 23.44
#